data_AF-A0A535CX09-F1
#
_entry.id   AF-A0A535CX09-F1
#
_cell.length_a   1.000
_cell.length_b   1.000
_cell.length_c   1.000
_cell.angle_alpha   90.00
_cell.angle_beta   90.00
_cell.angle_gamma   90.00
#
_symmetry.space_group_name_H-M   'P 1'
#
loop_
_entity.id
_entity.type
_entity.pdbx_description
1 polymer ?
#
loop_
_entity_poly.entity_id
_entity_poly.type
_entity_poly.pdbx_seq_one_letter_code
_entity_poly.pdbx_strand_id
1 'polypeptide(L)'
;MAVTAADRWFAAGQSRLVPRPLMSAYRWLRMHVSDELLIVIVAVILSIIFYVWYDAHGWTHKFIDSQVRELTGRRVVVSRTPGLAQLGYTWLPLTSVFMLPLIWNDTLFREGIASSAPSMAAFVLAAVYMYRIGRLATGSRGAGWV
;
A
#
# COMPACT_ATOMS: atom_id res chain seq x y z
N MET A 1 27.92 -20.33 -52.59
CA MET A 1 28.21 -20.38 -51.15
C MET A 1 27.22 -21.32 -50.50
N ALA A 2 27.67 -22.49 -50.04
CA ALA A 2 26.82 -23.53 -49.49
C ALA A 2 26.63 -23.33 -47.97
N VAL A 3 25.38 -23.14 -47.54
CA VAL A 3 25.01 -23.09 -46.11
C VAL A 3 25.14 -24.50 -45.55
N THR A 4 25.99 -24.68 -44.54
CA THR A 4 26.30 -26.00 -44.00
C THR A 4 25.23 -26.46 -43.01
N ALA A 5 25.04 -27.79 -42.90
CA ALA A 5 24.04 -28.37 -42.01
C ALA A 5 24.22 -27.98 -40.54
N ALA A 6 25.44 -27.60 -40.13
CA ALA A 6 25.76 -27.10 -38.78
C ALA A 6 25.01 -25.80 -38.44
N ASP A 7 24.81 -24.91 -39.41
CA ASP A 7 24.08 -23.65 -39.23
C ASP A 7 22.59 -23.89 -38.89
N ARG A 8 22.04 -25.03 -39.31
CA ARG A 8 20.65 -25.41 -39.04
C ARG A 8 20.42 -25.90 -37.61
N TRP A 9 21.44 -26.45 -36.94
CA TRP A 9 21.32 -26.95 -35.57
C TRP A 9 21.35 -25.84 -34.52
N PHE A 10 22.10 -24.75 -34.75
CA PHE A 10 22.14 -23.60 -33.84
C PHE A 10 20.85 -22.76 -33.88
N ALA A 11 20.14 -22.74 -35.01
CA ALA A 11 18.88 -22.01 -35.14
C ALA A 11 17.69 -22.68 -34.41
N ALA A 12 17.77 -24.00 -34.17
CA ALA A 12 16.67 -24.77 -33.58
C ALA A 12 16.61 -24.73 -32.04
N GLY A 13 17.65 -24.20 -31.38
CA GLY A 13 17.81 -24.26 -29.91
C GLY A 13 17.31 -23.05 -29.12
N GLN A 14 17.04 -21.91 -29.74
CA GLN A 14 16.77 -20.65 -29.02
C GLN A 14 15.28 -20.30 -28.84
N SER A 15 14.35 -21.13 -29.30
CA SER A 15 12.92 -20.79 -29.30
C SER A 15 12.10 -21.31 -28.11
N ARG A 16 12.73 -21.83 -27.06
CA ARG A 16 12.08 -22.19 -25.80
C ARG A 16 12.69 -21.26 -24.74
N LEU A 17 11.98 -20.29 -24.18
CA LEU A 17 11.19 -20.48 -22.95
C LEU A 17 10.44 -19.18 -22.55
N VAL A 18 9.49 -18.67 -23.35
CA VAL A 18 8.39 -17.82 -22.81
C VAL A 18 7.24 -17.73 -23.81
N PRO A 19 5.97 -17.91 -23.42
CA PRO A 19 4.83 -17.69 -24.32
C PRO A 19 4.78 -16.23 -24.81
N ARG A 20 4.86 -16.02 -26.13
CA ARG A 20 4.78 -14.70 -26.79
C ARG A 20 3.62 -13.78 -26.36
N PRO A 21 2.39 -14.24 -26.05
CA PRO A 21 1.30 -13.33 -25.67
C PRO A 21 1.52 -12.65 -24.30
N LEU A 22 2.18 -13.33 -23.35
CA LEU A 22 2.47 -12.77 -22.03
C LEU A 22 3.46 -11.60 -22.11
N MET A 23 4.43 -11.66 -23.02
CA MET A 23 5.43 -10.62 -23.20
C MET A 23 4.86 -9.37 -23.89
N SER A 24 3.87 -9.57 -24.77
CA SER A 24 3.08 -8.49 -25.41
C SER A 24 2.22 -7.76 -24.38
N ALA A 25 1.46 -8.50 -23.56
CA ALA A 25 0.64 -7.93 -22.50
C ALA A 25 1.48 -7.21 -21.44
N TYR A 26 2.60 -7.81 -20.99
CA TYR A 26 3.52 -7.19 -20.03
C TYR A 26 4.12 -5.88 -20.57
N ARG A 27 4.64 -5.87 -21.80
CA ARG A 27 5.16 -4.64 -22.42
C ARG A 27 4.07 -3.59 -22.61
N TRP A 28 2.88 -4.00 -23.04
CA TRP A 28 1.75 -3.09 -23.22
C TRP A 28 1.32 -2.47 -21.89
N LEU A 29 1.16 -3.27 -20.82
CA LEU A 29 0.84 -2.78 -19.49
C LEU A 29 1.91 -1.84 -18.95
N ARG A 30 3.19 -2.20 -19.09
CA ARG A 30 4.33 -1.38 -18.64
C ARG A 30 4.48 -0.06 -19.41
N MET A 31 3.93 0.03 -20.62
CA MET A 31 3.92 1.27 -21.40
C MET A 31 2.72 2.18 -21.06
N HIS A 32 1.59 1.61 -20.62
CA HIS A 32 0.37 2.38 -20.33
C HIS A 32 0.15 2.66 -18.84
N VAL A 33 0.76 1.87 -17.94
CA VAL A 33 0.67 2.03 -16.48
C VAL A 33 1.94 2.69 -15.97
N SER A 34 1.82 3.83 -15.27
CA SER A 34 2.96 4.47 -14.64
C SER A 34 3.49 3.60 -13.48
N ASP A 35 4.81 3.63 -13.26
CA ASP A 35 5.44 2.88 -12.17
C ASP A 35 4.83 3.28 -10.81
N GLU A 36 4.46 4.55 -10.64
CA GLU A 36 3.76 5.05 -9.45
C GLU A 36 2.40 4.36 -9.25
N LEU A 37 1.63 4.17 -10.33
CA LEU A 37 0.33 3.51 -10.26
C LEU A 37 0.50 2.03 -9.89
N LEU A 38 1.53 1.36 -10.42
CA LEU A 38 1.86 -0.01 -10.00
C LEU A 38 2.17 -0.08 -8.50
N ILE A 39 2.97 0.87 -8.00
CA ILE A 39 3.32 0.94 -6.57
C ILE A 39 2.07 1.17 -5.72
N VAL A 40 1.19 2.10 -6.13
CA VAL A 40 -0.09 2.32 -5.44
C VAL A 40 -0.91 1.04 -5.38
N ILE A 41 -1.08 0.35 -6.52
CA ILE A 41 -1.89 -0.88 -6.57
C ILE A 41 -1.29 -1.95 -5.66
N VAL A 42 0.02 -2.19 -5.75
CA VAL A 42 0.71 -3.19 -4.92
C VAL A 42 0.62 -2.82 -3.43
N ALA A 43 0.86 -1.56 -3.07
CA ALA A 43 0.79 -1.11 -1.69
C ALA A 43 -0.63 -1.19 -1.12
N VAL A 44 -1.66 -0.85 -1.91
CA VAL A 44 -3.07 -1.00 -1.51
C VAL A 44 -3.40 -2.47 -1.27
N ILE A 45 -3.06 -3.35 -2.21
CA ILE A 45 -3.30 -4.80 -2.07
C ILE A 45 -2.61 -5.35 -0.81
N LEU A 46 -1.33 -5.04 -0.62
CA LEU A 46 -0.59 -5.46 0.57
C LEU A 46 -1.22 -4.91 1.85
N SER A 47 -1.61 -3.63 1.87
CA SER A 47 -2.24 -3.02 3.04
C SER A 47 -3.55 -3.72 3.43
N ILE A 48 -4.37 -4.10 2.44
CA ILE A 48 -5.64 -4.81 2.68
C ILE A 48 -5.36 -6.23 3.16
N ILE A 49 -4.41 -6.94 2.53
CA ILE A 49 -4.01 -8.30 2.95
C ILE A 49 -3.54 -8.29 4.40
N PHE A 50 -2.66 -7.35 4.76
CA PHE A 50 -2.20 -7.23 6.14
C PHE A 50 -3.35 -6.88 7.08
N TYR A 51 -4.19 -5.89 6.75
CA TYR A 51 -5.35 -5.56 7.56
C TYR A 51 -6.23 -6.80 7.85
N VAL A 52 -6.64 -7.51 6.80
CA VAL A 52 -7.49 -8.72 6.92
C VAL A 52 -6.79 -9.80 7.76
N TRP A 53 -5.49 -9.97 7.59
CA TRP A 53 -4.72 -10.94 8.37
C TRP A 53 -4.66 -10.56 9.85
N TYR A 54 -4.36 -9.30 10.18
CA TYR A 54 -4.32 -8.83 11.57
C TYR A 54 -5.70 -8.88 12.24
N ASP A 55 -6.75 -8.54 11.48
CA ASP A 55 -8.12 -8.58 11.93
C ASP A 55 -8.59 -10.02 12.23
N ALA A 56 -8.28 -10.97 11.33
CA ALA A 56 -8.58 -12.38 11.53
C ALA A 56 -7.93 -12.99 12.79
N HIS A 57 -6.82 -12.41 13.27
CA HIS A 57 -6.15 -12.84 14.50
C HIS A 57 -6.54 -12.00 15.74
N GLY A 58 -7.44 -11.02 15.57
CA GLY A 58 -7.85 -10.11 16.63
C GLY A 58 -6.74 -9.17 17.12
N TRP A 59 -5.78 -8.83 16.24
CA TRP A 59 -4.59 -8.06 16.61
C TRP A 59 -4.72 -6.56 16.33
N THR A 60 -5.73 -6.14 15.58
CA THR A 60 -6.02 -4.73 15.26
C THR A 60 -6.12 -3.86 16.52
N HIS A 61 -6.72 -4.41 17.59
CA HIS A 61 -6.96 -3.71 18.88
C HIS A 61 -6.14 -4.25 20.05
N LYS A 62 -5.16 -5.13 19.79
CA LYS A 62 -4.53 -5.91 20.87
C LYS A 62 -3.72 -5.06 21.85
N PHE A 63 -3.18 -3.93 21.40
CA PHE A 63 -2.37 -3.06 22.23
C PHE A 63 -3.23 -2.00 22.91
N ILE A 64 -2.99 -1.77 24.20
CA ILE A 64 -3.72 -0.74 24.97
C ILE A 64 -3.45 0.66 24.40
N ASP A 65 -2.23 0.93 23.93
CA ASP A 65 -1.89 2.23 23.33
C ASP A 65 -2.72 2.53 22.08
N SER A 66 -2.99 1.52 21.22
CA SER A 66 -3.81 1.73 20.03
C SER A 66 -5.27 2.02 20.39
N GLN A 67 -5.82 1.28 21.35
CA GLN A 67 -7.19 1.49 21.84
C GLN A 67 -7.38 2.89 22.45
N VAL A 68 -6.42 3.35 23.25
CA VAL A 68 -6.50 4.68 23.88
C VAL A 68 -6.43 5.80 22.83
N ARG A 69 -5.58 5.66 21.80
CA ARG A 69 -5.50 6.61 20.69
C ARG A 69 -6.79 6.68 19.88
N GLU A 70 -7.41 5.54 19.63
CA GLU A 70 -8.69 5.45 18.91
C GLU A 70 -9.85 6.05 19.72
N LEU A 71 -9.91 5.74 21.02
CA LEU A 71 -10.88 6.33 21.94
C LEU A 71 -10.71 7.85 22.06
N THR A 72 -9.48 8.37 22.00
CA THR A 72 -9.22 9.81 22.03
C THR A 72 -9.85 10.51 20.82
N GLY A 73 -9.69 9.95 19.60
CA GLY A 73 -10.35 10.47 18.41
C GLY A 73 -11.88 10.34 18.49
N ARG A 74 -12.38 9.19 18.97
CA ARG A 74 -13.81 8.95 19.12
C ARG A 74 -14.46 9.95 20.09
N ARG A 75 -13.81 10.30 21.20
CA ARG A 75 -14.36 11.24 22.19
C ARG A 75 -14.62 12.64 21.63
N VAL A 76 -13.89 13.05 20.59
CA VAL A 76 -14.09 14.34 19.92
C VAL A 76 -15.50 14.45 19.34
N VAL A 77 -16.03 13.35 18.79
CA VAL A 77 -17.33 13.31 18.10
C VAL A 77 -18.42 12.59 18.91
N VAL A 78 -18.05 11.59 19.69
CA VAL A 78 -18.94 10.72 20.47
C VAL A 78 -18.43 10.65 21.91
N SER A 79 -18.87 11.59 22.75
CA SER A 79 -18.68 11.55 24.20
C SER A 79 -19.76 12.39 24.90
N ARG A 80 -19.72 12.44 26.24
CA ARG A 80 -20.58 13.33 27.04
C ARG A 80 -20.21 14.81 26.87
N THR A 81 -18.97 15.09 26.49
CA THR A 81 -18.43 16.45 26.29
C THR A 81 -17.63 16.51 24.98
N PRO A 82 -18.31 16.33 23.83
CA PRO A 82 -17.66 16.29 22.52
C PRO A 82 -17.00 17.65 22.21
N GLY A 83 -15.93 17.61 21.43
CA GLY A 83 -15.17 18.79 21.07
C GLY A 83 -13.67 18.52 20.93
N LEU A 84 -12.97 19.44 20.27
CA LEU A 84 -11.53 19.33 20.01
C LEU A 84 -10.68 19.30 21.29
N ALA A 85 -11.22 19.79 22.42
CA ALA A 85 -10.57 19.68 23.73
C ALA A 85 -10.30 18.23 24.15
N GLN A 86 -11.01 17.25 23.58
CA GLN A 86 -10.83 15.82 23.86
C GLN A 86 -9.56 15.22 23.24
N LEU A 87 -8.91 15.92 22.29
CA LEU A 87 -7.66 15.45 21.68
C LEU A 87 -6.49 15.37 22.67
N GLY A 88 -6.59 16.06 23.81
CA GLY A 88 -5.56 16.11 24.84
C GLY A 88 -4.28 16.81 24.37
N TYR A 89 -3.23 16.73 25.20
CA TYR A 89 -1.94 17.39 24.95
C TYR A 89 -0.76 16.40 24.82
N THR A 90 -0.98 15.12 25.11
CA THR A 90 0.10 14.15 25.31
C THR A 90 0.62 13.53 24.02
N TRP A 91 -0.19 13.49 22.97
CA TRP A 91 0.17 12.90 21.67
C TRP A 91 -0.17 13.84 20.52
N LEU A 92 0.54 13.67 19.41
CA LEU A 92 0.28 14.42 18.20
C LEU A 92 -1.16 14.13 17.72
N PRO A 93 -2.05 15.14 17.63
CA PRO A 93 -3.48 14.92 17.38
C PRO A 93 -3.78 14.41 15.98
N LEU A 94 -2.78 14.39 15.10
CA LEU A 94 -2.91 14.09 13.68
C LEU A 94 -3.64 12.78 13.41
N THR A 95 -3.25 11.70 14.10
CA THR A 95 -3.89 10.39 13.92
C THR A 95 -5.36 10.42 14.33
N SER A 96 -5.65 11.11 15.44
CA SER A 96 -7.01 11.26 15.98
C SER A 96 -7.90 12.15 15.11
N VAL A 97 -7.31 13.12 14.40
CA VAL A 97 -8.02 13.97 13.43
C VAL A 97 -8.35 13.20 12.15
N PHE A 98 -7.40 12.43 11.61
CA PHE A 98 -7.64 11.67 10.37
C PHE A 98 -8.70 10.57 10.50
N MET A 99 -8.91 10.05 11.70
CA MET A 99 -9.96 9.07 11.96
C MET A 99 -11.37 9.69 12.10
N LEU A 100 -11.50 11.02 12.32
CA LEU A 100 -12.79 11.68 12.56
C LEU A 100 -13.88 11.40 11.51
N PRO A 101 -13.59 11.34 10.20
CA PRO A 101 -14.60 11.04 9.18
C PRO A 101 -15.20 9.63 9.29
N LEU A 102 -14.51 8.70 9.95
CA LEU A 102 -14.89 7.27 10.03
C LEU A 102 -15.31 6.86 11.45
N ILE A 103 -14.70 7.44 12.48
CA ILE A 103 -14.76 6.99 13.88
C ILE A 103 -16.13 7.16 14.54
N TRP A 104 -17.01 7.98 13.96
CA TRP A 104 -18.38 8.18 14.43
C TRP A 104 -19.27 6.95 14.19
N ASN A 105 -18.90 6.08 13.24
CA ASN A 105 -19.64 4.86 12.94
C ASN A 105 -19.25 3.74 13.90
N ASP A 106 -20.25 3.14 14.56
CA ASP A 106 -20.04 2.08 15.54
C ASP A 106 -19.39 0.82 14.98
N THR A 107 -19.76 0.43 13.77
CA THR A 107 -19.18 -0.73 13.08
C THR A 107 -17.72 -0.44 12.73
N LEU A 108 -17.42 0.70 12.10
CA LEU A 108 -16.05 1.01 11.70
C LEU A 108 -15.08 1.14 12.88
N PHE A 109 -15.57 1.62 14.03
CA PHE A 109 -14.80 1.65 15.28
C PHE A 109 -14.61 0.25 15.87
N ARG A 110 -15.68 -0.54 15.99
CA ARG A 110 -15.61 -1.88 16.60
C ARG A 110 -14.67 -2.81 15.83
N GLU A 111 -14.74 -2.77 14.50
CA GLU A 111 -13.87 -3.56 13.62
C GLU A 111 -12.46 -2.94 13.49
N GLY A 112 -12.20 -1.73 14.02
CA GLY A 112 -10.89 -1.07 13.93
C GLY A 112 -10.52 -0.53 12.55
N ILE A 113 -11.50 -0.45 11.64
CA ILE A 113 -11.33 0.14 10.32
C ILE A 113 -11.05 1.65 10.44
N ALA A 114 -11.69 2.32 11.39
CA ALA A 114 -11.57 3.77 11.56
C ALA A 114 -10.14 4.22 11.89
N SER A 115 -9.39 3.44 12.66
CA SER A 115 -7.98 3.69 12.99
C SER A 115 -7.02 3.09 11.95
N SER A 116 -7.38 1.96 11.34
CA SER A 116 -6.56 1.28 10.33
C SER A 116 -6.51 2.03 9.00
N ALA A 117 -7.63 2.59 8.53
CA ALA A 117 -7.69 3.23 7.21
C ALA A 117 -6.72 4.42 7.04
N PRO A 118 -6.58 5.37 7.99
CA PRO A 118 -5.54 6.39 7.92
C PRO A 118 -4.12 5.82 7.86
N SER A 119 -3.86 4.73 8.57
CA SER A 119 -2.55 4.06 8.60
C SER A 119 -2.24 3.36 7.27
N MET A 120 -3.24 2.69 6.68
CA MET A 120 -3.13 2.10 5.34
C MET A 120 -2.88 3.17 4.27
N ALA A 121 -3.59 4.31 4.33
CA ALA A 121 -3.35 5.43 3.43
C ALA A 121 -1.93 6.00 3.58
N ALA A 122 -1.46 6.19 4.81
CA ALA A 122 -0.10 6.63 5.09
C ALA A 122 0.96 5.66 4.55
N PHE A 123 0.73 4.35 4.66
CA PHE A 123 1.59 3.32 4.09
C PHE A 123 1.69 3.42 2.56
N VAL A 124 0.56 3.58 1.87
CA VAL A 124 0.53 3.74 0.40
C VAL A 124 1.27 5.02 -0.02
N LEU A 125 1.02 6.13 0.68
CA LEU A 125 1.73 7.39 0.43
C LEU A 125 3.24 7.22 0.64
N ALA A 126 3.66 6.60 1.75
CA ALA A 126 5.06 6.34 2.04
C ALA A 126 5.73 5.52 0.93
N ALA A 127 5.09 4.46 0.43
CA ALA A 127 5.61 3.65 -0.66
C ALA A 127 5.83 4.48 -1.94
N VAL A 128 4.85 5.32 -2.32
CA VAL A 128 4.96 6.20 -3.50
C VAL A 128 6.08 7.24 -3.33
N TYR A 129 6.18 7.85 -2.14
CA TYR A 129 7.20 8.87 -1.90
C TYR A 129 8.61 8.27 -1.82
N MET A 130 8.78 7.07 -1.27
CA MET A 130 10.07 6.37 -1.30
C MET A 130 10.54 6.15 -2.74
N TYR A 131 9.66 5.67 -3.61
CA TYR A 131 9.99 5.53 -5.04
C TYR A 131 10.34 6.87 -5.69
N ARG A 132 9.56 7.93 -5.41
CA ARG A 132 9.83 9.27 -5.95
C ARG A 132 11.17 9.81 -5.48
N ILE A 133 11.52 9.61 -4.21
CA ILE A 133 12.81 10.03 -3.64
C ILE A 133 13.95 9.26 -4.29
N GLY A 134 13.85 7.93 -4.42
CA GLY A 134 14.88 7.11 -5.07
C GLY A 134 15.12 7.49 -6.53
N ARG A 135 14.04 7.80 -7.26
CA ARG A 135 14.15 8.35 -8.62
C ARG A 135 14.76 9.75 -8.66
N LEU A 136 14.35 10.64 -7.76
CA LEU A 136 14.86 12.01 -7.71
C LEU A 136 16.36 12.01 -7.40
N ALA A 137 16.81 11.15 -6.48
CA ALA A 137 18.20 11.07 -6.05
C ALA A 137 19.14 10.49 -7.13
N THR A 138 18.65 9.58 -7.98
CA THR A 138 19.51 8.85 -8.94
C THR A 138 19.26 9.18 -10.41
N GLY A 139 18.13 9.82 -10.73
CA GLY A 139 17.66 9.98 -12.11
C GLY A 139 17.24 8.67 -12.80
N SER A 140 17.30 7.53 -12.11
CA SER A 140 17.01 6.20 -12.66
C SER A 140 15.66 5.69 -12.19
N ARG A 141 14.86 5.13 -13.12
CA ARG A 141 13.59 4.46 -12.79
C ARG A 141 13.78 3.22 -11.91
N GLY A 142 14.90 2.50 -12.09
CA GLY A 142 15.16 1.25 -11.36
C GLY A 142 15.51 1.47 -9.89
N ALA A 143 16.17 2.58 -9.58
CA ALA A 143 16.59 2.88 -8.21
C ALA A 143 15.42 3.23 -7.28
N GLY A 144 14.28 3.67 -7.81
CA GLY A 144 13.08 3.89 -6.99
C GLY A 144 12.42 2.58 -6.50
N TRP A 145 12.73 1.44 -7.13
CA TRP A 145 12.16 0.14 -6.78
C TRP A 145 12.97 -0.63 -5.73
N VAL A 146 14.19 -0.17 -5.42
CA VAL A 146 15.13 -0.77 -4.46
C VAL A 146 15.05 0.00 -3.15
#